data_AF-A0A3C1QA21-F1
#
_entry.id   AF-A0A3C1QA21-F1
#
_cell.length_a   1.000
_cell.length_b   1.000
_cell.length_c   1.000
_cell.angle_alpha   90.00
_cell.angle_beta   90.00
_cell.angle_gamma   90.00
#
_symmetry.space_group_name_H-M   'P 1'
#
loop_
_entity.id
_entity.type
_entity.pdbx_description
1 polymer ?
#
loop_
_entity_poly.entity_id
_entity_poly.type
_entity_poly.pdbx_seq_one_letter_code
_entity_poly.pdbx_strand_id
1 'polypeptide(L)'
;MDWNTAIFLGLSLADLLGLVFVIGTVWGIRLMSSPTTAVSGNLLGAVSMTGAIIVTLVSENIVSVQILWIGMAIGGALGYTLAVKVAMIQMPQMVALLNGFGGGSSAIVSLLTLLGPVAIGPFEKVTAVLGLLVGAVTLSGSLIAAGKLAGKINQRPVIFENQTFVNTLAIIISVAAGVRAIMVPGDGAMWPSIIALIASFAYGVLFTMRVGGADMPITVSLLNSLSGVAASVSGLAIRNPLLVAIGAVVGASGLILTQIMCRAMNRSLGQVLTGKTTVAHVKTGGAKGVSEPKKAVGKKKPASEEPDFISVARAAKKVIVVPGYGMALGQAQGDVKALMDKLEADGAEVKVAIHPVAGRMPGHMNVLLAEADVPYDKLY
;
A
#
# COMPACT_ATOMS: atom_id res chain seq x y z
N MET A 1 -13.37 -27.02 -29.56
CA MET A 1 -11.91 -26.86 -29.62
C MET A 1 -11.42 -26.69 -28.21
N ASP A 2 -10.53 -27.56 -27.77
CA ASP A 2 -9.97 -27.52 -26.43
C ASP A 2 -9.07 -26.27 -26.33
N TRP A 3 -9.31 -25.38 -25.37
CA TRP A 3 -8.66 -24.06 -25.28
C TRP A 3 -7.13 -24.15 -25.18
N ASN A 4 -6.65 -25.29 -24.67
CA ASN A 4 -5.24 -25.66 -24.57
C ASN A 4 -4.60 -26.10 -25.89
N THR A 5 -5.41 -26.43 -26.91
CA THR A 5 -4.93 -26.94 -28.22
C THR A 5 -4.97 -25.89 -29.34
N ALA A 6 -5.69 -24.78 -29.14
CA ALA A 6 -5.69 -23.66 -30.06
C ALA A 6 -4.40 -22.84 -29.86
N ILE A 7 -3.33 -23.27 -30.52
CA ILE A 7 -2.02 -22.61 -30.50
C ILE A 7 -2.00 -21.55 -31.60
N PHE A 8 -1.92 -20.28 -31.23
CA PHE A 8 -1.65 -19.17 -32.14
C PHE A 8 -0.34 -18.51 -31.70
N LEU A 9 0.67 -18.49 -32.57
CA LEU A 9 2.03 -17.99 -32.26
C LEU A 9 2.76 -18.73 -31.10
N GLY A 10 2.38 -19.97 -30.79
CA GLY A 10 2.98 -20.74 -29.68
C GLY A 10 2.35 -20.47 -28.31
N LEU A 11 1.31 -19.64 -28.24
CA LEU A 11 0.54 -19.34 -27.04
C LEU A 11 -0.85 -19.98 -27.10
N SER A 12 -1.37 -20.40 -25.95
CA SER A 12 -2.76 -20.84 -25.85
C SER A 12 -3.71 -19.64 -26.01
N LEU A 13 -4.96 -19.91 -26.38
CA LEU A 13 -6.00 -18.87 -26.43
C LEU A 13 -6.18 -18.20 -25.05
N ALA A 14 -6.02 -18.95 -23.96
CA ALA A 14 -6.09 -18.43 -22.60
C ALA A 14 -4.94 -17.44 -22.31
N ASP A 15 -3.71 -17.74 -22.76
CA ASP A 15 -2.56 -16.84 -22.60
C ASP A 15 -2.75 -15.54 -23.38
N LEU A 16 -3.28 -15.61 -24.60
CA LEU A 16 -3.56 -14.43 -25.43
C LEU A 16 -4.62 -13.53 -24.80
N LEU A 17 -5.73 -14.10 -24.31
CA LEU A 17 -6.73 -13.34 -23.58
C LEU A 17 -6.19 -12.79 -22.27
N GLY A 18 -5.39 -13.57 -21.55
CA GLY A 18 -4.70 -13.15 -20.34
C GLY A 18 -3.82 -11.92 -20.60
N LEU A 19 -3.06 -11.91 -21.70
CA LEU A 19 -2.26 -10.77 -22.12
C LEU A 19 -3.12 -9.53 -22.40
N VAL A 20 -4.27 -9.68 -23.07
CA VAL A 20 -5.20 -8.57 -23.31
C VAL A 20 -5.66 -7.95 -21.99
N PHE A 21 -5.98 -8.77 -20.98
CA PHE A 21 -6.38 -8.27 -19.67
C PHE A 21 -5.24 -7.65 -18.87
N VAL A 22 -4.01 -8.16 -19.00
CA VAL A 22 -2.82 -7.52 -18.44
C VAL A 22 -2.64 -6.12 -19.05
N ILE A 23 -2.68 -6.02 -20.39
CA ILE A 23 -2.56 -4.74 -21.11
C ILE A 23 -3.70 -3.79 -20.69
N GLY A 24 -4.93 -4.28 -20.63
CA GLY A 24 -6.09 -3.52 -20.17
C GLY A 24 -5.92 -2.97 -18.75
N THR A 25 -5.39 -3.79 -17.83
CA THR A 25 -5.10 -3.38 -16.45
C THR A 25 -4.01 -2.30 -16.40
N VAL A 26 -2.91 -2.48 -17.12
CA VAL A 26 -1.81 -1.50 -17.21
C VAL A 26 -2.31 -0.18 -17.81
N TRP A 27 -3.11 -0.27 -18.87
CA TRP A 27 -3.70 0.91 -19.50
C TRP A 27 -4.69 1.61 -18.57
N GLY A 28 -5.47 0.85 -17.80
CA GLY A 28 -6.34 1.35 -16.75
C GLY A 28 -5.56 2.17 -15.71
N ILE A 29 -4.41 1.64 -15.24
CA ILE A 29 -3.50 2.36 -14.33
C ILE A 29 -3.00 3.66 -14.95
N ARG A 30 -2.63 3.65 -16.23
CA ARG A 30 -2.21 4.86 -16.95
C ARG A 30 -3.35 5.89 -17.01
N LEU A 31 -4.57 5.48 -17.31
CA LEU A 31 -5.72 6.38 -17.36
C LEU A 31 -6.08 6.96 -15.97
N MET A 32 -5.73 6.28 -14.88
CA MET A 32 -5.88 6.80 -13.52
C MET A 32 -4.90 7.92 -13.15
N SER A 33 -3.90 8.23 -13.98
CA SER A 33 -2.97 9.33 -13.72
C SER A 33 -3.52 10.72 -14.02
N SER A 34 -4.69 10.83 -14.65
CA SER A 34 -5.38 12.10 -14.93
C SER A 34 -6.80 12.10 -14.36
N PRO A 35 -7.25 13.17 -13.68
CA PRO A 35 -8.60 13.26 -13.14
C PRO A 35 -9.70 13.02 -14.20
N THR A 36 -9.50 13.52 -15.43
CA THR A 36 -10.49 13.42 -16.51
C THR A 36 -10.70 11.99 -17.02
N THR A 37 -9.67 11.15 -16.95
CA THR A 37 -9.71 9.76 -17.42
C THR A 37 -9.80 8.74 -16.29
N ALA A 38 -9.70 9.17 -15.02
CA ALA A 38 -9.58 8.28 -13.88
C ALA A 38 -10.75 7.30 -13.73
N VAL A 39 -11.99 7.76 -13.95
CA VAL A 39 -13.18 6.91 -13.88
C VAL A 39 -13.15 5.82 -14.94
N SER A 40 -12.81 6.18 -16.19
CA SER A 40 -12.68 5.22 -17.30
C SER A 40 -11.53 4.25 -17.07
N GLY A 41 -10.42 4.73 -16.51
CA GLY A 41 -9.28 3.89 -16.13
C GLY A 41 -9.63 2.85 -15.07
N ASN A 42 -10.36 3.26 -14.03
CA ASN A 42 -10.84 2.34 -13.00
C ASN A 42 -11.82 1.29 -13.57
N LEU A 43 -12.75 1.70 -14.43
CA LEU A 43 -13.68 0.78 -15.10
C LEU A 43 -12.94 -0.23 -15.98
N LEU A 44 -11.97 0.22 -16.77
CA LEU A 44 -11.14 -0.66 -17.60
C LEU A 44 -10.37 -1.69 -16.75
N GLY A 45 -9.83 -1.26 -15.61
CA GLY A 45 -9.19 -2.15 -14.64
C GLY A 45 -10.16 -3.20 -14.09
N ALA A 46 -11.36 -2.80 -13.69
CA ALA A 46 -12.39 -3.71 -13.17
C ALA A 46 -12.85 -4.75 -14.21
N VAL A 47 -13.10 -4.32 -15.45
CA VAL A 47 -13.45 -5.22 -16.57
C VAL A 47 -12.30 -6.18 -16.88
N SER A 48 -11.07 -5.69 -16.89
CA SER A 48 -9.89 -6.52 -17.16
C SER A 48 -9.69 -7.59 -16.08
N MET A 49 -9.82 -7.23 -14.81
CA MET A 49 -9.72 -8.19 -13.70
C MET A 49 -10.86 -9.21 -13.72
N THR A 50 -12.08 -8.78 -14.01
CA THR A 50 -13.23 -9.69 -14.15
C THR A 50 -13.01 -10.68 -15.29
N GLY A 51 -12.53 -10.21 -16.43
CA GLY A 51 -12.17 -11.05 -17.57
C GLY A 51 -11.05 -12.05 -17.25
N ALA A 52 -10.01 -11.62 -16.53
CA ALA A 52 -8.94 -12.49 -16.08
C ALA A 52 -9.43 -13.63 -15.18
N ILE A 53 -10.35 -13.34 -14.26
CA ILE A 53 -10.99 -14.35 -13.40
C ILE A 53 -11.77 -15.35 -14.25
N ILE A 54 -12.61 -14.87 -15.18
CA ILE A 54 -13.41 -15.72 -16.07
C ILE A 54 -12.52 -16.64 -16.91
N VAL A 55 -11.47 -16.08 -17.53
CA VAL A 55 -10.52 -16.88 -18.33
C VAL A 55 -9.86 -17.95 -17.49
N THR A 56 -9.41 -17.62 -16.27
CA THR A 56 -8.80 -18.59 -15.35
C THR A 56 -9.79 -19.71 -14.97
N LEU A 57 -11.05 -19.37 -14.67
CA LEU A 57 -12.06 -20.38 -14.31
C LEU A 57 -12.34 -21.36 -15.46
N VAL A 58 -12.38 -20.85 -16.70
CA VAL A 58 -12.66 -21.65 -17.90
C VAL A 58 -11.43 -22.46 -18.32
N SER A 59 -10.24 -21.86 -18.36
CA SER A 59 -9.01 -22.54 -18.82
C SER A 59 -8.61 -23.69 -17.91
N GLU A 60 -8.78 -23.51 -16.60
CA GLU A 60 -8.49 -24.55 -15.59
C GLU A 60 -9.64 -25.56 -15.42
N ASN A 61 -10.75 -25.41 -16.16
CA ASN A 61 -11.95 -26.25 -16.05
C ASN A 61 -12.54 -26.33 -14.63
N ILE A 62 -12.46 -25.23 -13.87
CA ILE A 62 -12.90 -25.15 -12.46
C ILE A 62 -14.22 -24.40 -12.26
N VAL A 63 -14.94 -24.06 -13.34
CA VAL A 63 -16.24 -23.36 -13.28
C VAL A 63 -17.27 -24.11 -12.41
N SER A 64 -17.24 -25.44 -12.42
CA SER A 64 -18.19 -26.30 -11.68
C SER A 64 -17.90 -26.39 -10.17
N VAL A 65 -16.74 -25.91 -9.71
CA VAL A 65 -16.32 -26.02 -8.31
C VAL A 65 -17.11 -25.03 -7.44
N GLN A 66 -18.16 -25.52 -6.78
CA GLN A 66 -19.09 -24.69 -5.99
C GLN A 66 -18.41 -23.89 -4.86
N ILE A 67 -17.39 -24.45 -4.22
CA ILE A 67 -16.70 -23.77 -3.12
C ILE A 67 -15.95 -22.51 -3.56
N LEU A 68 -15.53 -22.43 -4.83
CA LEU A 68 -14.92 -21.20 -5.38
C LEU A 68 -15.94 -20.06 -5.43
N TRP A 69 -17.17 -20.34 -5.87
CA TRP A 69 -18.24 -19.34 -5.94
C TRP A 69 -18.65 -18.85 -4.56
N ILE A 70 -18.72 -19.74 -3.56
CA ILE A 70 -19.00 -19.37 -2.17
C ILE A 70 -17.89 -18.47 -1.63
N GLY A 71 -16.63 -18.85 -1.84
CA GLY A 71 -15.48 -18.04 -1.42
C GLY A 71 -15.45 -16.66 -2.08
N MET A 72 -15.65 -16.59 -3.40
CA MET A 72 -15.74 -15.32 -4.14
C MET A 72 -16.92 -14.47 -3.69
N ALA A 73 -18.08 -15.07 -3.42
CA ALA A 73 -19.26 -14.34 -2.95
C ALA A 73 -19.04 -13.75 -1.55
N ILE A 74 -18.48 -14.53 -0.61
CA ILE A 74 -18.17 -14.06 0.75
C ILE A 74 -17.10 -12.96 0.69
N GLY A 75 -16.00 -13.20 -0.02
CA GLY A 75 -14.92 -12.21 -0.17
C GLY A 75 -15.40 -10.93 -0.86
N GLY A 76 -16.20 -11.06 -1.91
CA GLY A 76 -16.81 -9.95 -2.63
C GLY A 76 -17.78 -9.15 -1.78
N ALA A 77 -18.66 -9.81 -1.01
CA ALA A 77 -19.58 -9.15 -0.10
C ALA A 77 -18.85 -8.42 1.03
N LEU A 78 -17.83 -9.03 1.64
CA LEU A 78 -17.01 -8.37 2.65
C LEU A 78 -16.24 -7.18 2.06
N GLY A 79 -15.62 -7.34 0.89
CA GLY A 79 -14.92 -6.26 0.20
C GLY A 79 -15.83 -5.09 -0.15
N TYR A 80 -17.00 -5.38 -0.72
CA TYR A 80 -18.00 -4.37 -1.08
C TYR A 80 -18.51 -3.61 0.14
N THR A 81 -18.87 -4.33 1.22
CA THR A 81 -19.37 -3.68 2.44
C THR A 81 -18.32 -2.79 3.10
N LEU A 82 -17.04 -3.21 3.11
CA LEU A 82 -15.93 -2.39 3.60
C LEU A 82 -15.70 -1.15 2.71
N ALA A 83 -15.78 -1.30 1.39
CA ALA A 83 -15.55 -0.21 0.44
C ALA A 83 -16.63 0.88 0.49
N VAL A 84 -17.91 0.52 0.70
CA VAL A 84 -19.02 1.49 0.71
C VAL A 84 -19.19 2.17 2.08
N LYS A 85 -18.81 1.51 3.18
CA LYS A 85 -19.01 2.05 4.54
C LYS A 85 -17.83 2.87 5.07
N VAL A 86 -16.66 2.81 4.44
CA VAL A 86 -15.47 3.51 4.94
C VAL A 86 -15.57 5.02 4.65
N ALA A 87 -15.28 5.84 5.66
CA ALA A 87 -15.21 7.29 5.47
C ALA A 87 -13.92 7.69 4.72
N MET A 88 -13.93 8.79 3.97
CA MET A 88 -12.77 9.21 3.17
C MET A 88 -11.50 9.46 4.02
N ILE A 89 -11.65 9.96 5.24
CA ILE A 89 -10.53 10.12 6.18
C ILE A 89 -9.90 8.78 6.63
N GLN A 90 -10.66 7.68 6.50
CA GLN A 90 -10.28 6.32 6.88
C GLN A 90 -9.70 5.51 5.70
N MET A 91 -9.59 6.11 4.52
CA MET A 91 -9.02 5.45 3.33
C MET A 91 -7.60 4.89 3.56
N PRO A 92 -6.67 5.56 4.27
CA PRO A 92 -5.32 5.03 4.48
C PRO A 92 -5.29 3.63 5.12
N GLN A 93 -6.07 3.40 6.20
CA GLN A 93 -6.11 2.09 6.86
C GLN A 93 -6.82 1.03 6.03
N MET A 94 -7.81 1.43 5.23
CA MET A 94 -8.55 0.51 4.36
C MET A 94 -7.64 -0.02 3.26
N VAL A 95 -6.89 0.87 2.60
CA VAL A 95 -5.89 0.50 1.58
C VAL A 95 -4.83 -0.42 2.18
N ALA A 96 -4.33 -0.10 3.38
CA ALA A 96 -3.37 -0.97 4.08
C ALA A 96 -3.94 -2.38 4.31
N LEU A 97 -5.19 -2.48 4.79
CA LEU A 97 -5.86 -3.74 5.07
C LEU A 97 -6.07 -4.59 3.81
N LEU A 98 -6.65 -4.01 2.74
CA LEU A 98 -6.89 -4.71 1.48
C LEU A 98 -5.59 -5.20 0.85
N ASN A 99 -4.53 -4.38 0.91
CA ASN A 99 -3.22 -4.79 0.46
C ASN A 99 -2.68 -6.01 1.23
N GLY A 100 -2.91 -6.04 2.54
CA GLY A 100 -2.55 -7.17 3.39
C GLY A 100 -3.21 -8.46 2.93
N PHE A 101 -4.49 -8.43 2.57
CA PHE A 101 -5.19 -9.60 2.04
C PHE A 101 -4.61 -10.10 0.71
N GLY A 102 -4.15 -9.20 -0.17
CA GLY A 102 -3.44 -9.59 -1.39
C GLY A 102 -2.12 -10.31 -1.11
N GLY A 103 -1.33 -9.80 -0.17
CA GLY A 103 -0.10 -10.47 0.30
C GLY A 103 -0.39 -11.82 0.96
N GLY A 104 -1.44 -11.89 1.79
CA GLY A 104 -1.90 -13.14 2.43
C GLY A 104 -2.37 -14.18 1.43
N SER A 105 -3.10 -13.78 0.38
CA SER A 105 -3.49 -14.67 -0.71
C SER A 105 -2.27 -15.26 -1.42
N SER A 106 -1.25 -14.42 -1.72
CA SER A 106 0.01 -14.89 -2.30
C SER A 106 0.73 -15.89 -1.38
N ALA A 107 0.78 -15.63 -0.07
CA ALA A 107 1.36 -16.54 0.90
C ALA A 107 0.63 -17.89 0.96
N ILE A 108 -0.70 -17.89 0.87
CA ILE A 108 -1.52 -19.11 0.83
C ILE A 108 -1.25 -19.88 -0.46
N VAL A 109 -1.24 -19.22 -1.62
CA VAL A 109 -0.93 -19.88 -2.91
C VAL A 109 0.46 -20.52 -2.86
N SER A 110 1.46 -19.79 -2.37
CA SER A 110 2.82 -20.31 -2.17
C SER A 110 2.88 -21.49 -1.21
N LEU A 111 2.17 -21.42 -0.08
CA LEU A 111 2.10 -22.52 0.89
C LEU A 111 1.49 -23.76 0.25
N LEU A 112 0.34 -23.62 -0.43
CA LEU A 112 -0.33 -24.71 -1.12
C LEU A 112 0.51 -25.29 -2.25
N THR A 113 1.34 -24.47 -2.91
CA THR A 113 2.28 -24.93 -3.93
C THR A 113 3.40 -25.78 -3.34
N LEU A 114 3.91 -25.43 -2.15
CA LEU A 114 4.94 -26.20 -1.44
C LEU A 114 4.42 -27.50 -0.84
N LEU A 115 3.16 -27.51 -0.38
CA LEU A 115 2.50 -28.67 0.24
C LEU A 115 1.65 -29.48 -0.73
N GLY A 116 1.59 -29.05 -1.98
CA GLY A 116 0.76 -29.65 -2.99
C GLY A 116 1.21 -31.09 -3.31
N PRO A 117 0.28 -31.95 -3.77
CA PRO A 117 0.60 -33.32 -4.14
C PRO A 117 1.46 -33.39 -5.42
N VAL A 118 1.53 -32.31 -6.20
CA VAL A 118 2.27 -32.25 -7.45
C VAL A 118 3.74 -31.93 -7.15
N ALA A 119 4.63 -32.82 -7.56
CA ALA A 119 6.06 -32.57 -7.48
C ALA A 119 6.46 -31.39 -8.37
N ILE A 120 7.05 -30.38 -7.76
CA ILE A 120 7.51 -29.16 -8.44
C ILE A 120 9.05 -29.11 -8.49
N GLY A 121 9.57 -28.41 -9.49
CA GLY A 121 11.01 -28.26 -9.70
C GLY A 121 11.67 -27.31 -8.69
N PRO A 122 13.02 -27.26 -8.66
CA PRO A 122 13.75 -26.39 -7.75
C PRO A 122 13.41 -24.89 -7.92
N PHE A 123 13.17 -24.45 -9.16
CA PHE A 123 12.80 -23.07 -9.45
C PHE A 123 11.44 -22.69 -8.85
N GLU A 124 10.44 -23.55 -9.02
CA GLU A 124 9.10 -23.36 -8.45
C GLU A 124 9.15 -23.40 -6.92
N LYS A 125 9.95 -24.28 -6.31
CA LYS A 125 10.14 -24.29 -4.85
C LYS A 125 10.74 -22.99 -4.32
N VAL A 126 11.79 -22.47 -4.98
CA VAL A 126 12.43 -21.21 -4.59
C VAL A 126 11.44 -20.05 -4.68
N THR A 127 10.73 -19.94 -5.80
CA THR A 127 9.76 -18.86 -6.03
C THR A 127 8.55 -18.97 -5.10
N ALA A 128 8.07 -20.19 -4.80
CA ALA A 128 7.03 -20.43 -3.81
C ALA A 128 7.47 -19.99 -2.41
N VAL A 129 8.68 -20.36 -1.96
CA VAL A 129 9.21 -19.90 -0.67
C VAL A 129 9.31 -18.37 -0.63
N LEU A 130 9.82 -17.72 -1.69
CA LEU A 130 9.87 -16.26 -1.72
C LEU A 130 8.47 -15.63 -1.61
N GLY A 131 7.47 -16.17 -2.32
CA GLY A 131 6.09 -15.71 -2.22
C GLY A 131 5.49 -15.92 -0.83
N LEU A 132 5.82 -17.04 -0.17
CA LEU A 132 5.41 -17.34 1.20
C LEU A 132 5.96 -16.30 2.18
N LEU A 133 7.28 -16.06 2.13
CA LEU A 133 7.95 -15.14 3.04
C LEU A 133 7.45 -13.70 2.82
N VAL A 134 7.49 -13.20 1.58
CA VAL A 134 7.12 -11.82 1.26
C VAL A 134 5.61 -11.59 1.49
N GLY A 135 4.77 -12.55 1.10
CA GLY A 135 3.33 -12.47 1.32
C GLY A 135 2.95 -12.43 2.80
N ALA A 136 3.60 -13.25 3.64
CA ALA A 136 3.35 -13.29 5.08
C ALA A 136 3.79 -12.00 5.80
N VAL A 137 4.97 -11.47 5.45
CA VAL A 137 5.45 -10.16 5.92
C VAL A 137 4.48 -9.06 5.51
N THR A 138 3.99 -9.12 4.27
CA THR A 138 3.06 -8.12 3.73
C THR A 138 1.73 -8.15 4.48
N LEU A 139 1.15 -9.34 4.68
CA LEU A 139 -0.09 -9.51 5.43
C LEU A 139 0.02 -8.93 6.84
N SER A 140 0.99 -9.40 7.63
CA SER A 140 1.10 -8.98 9.02
C SER A 140 1.52 -7.52 9.18
N GLY A 141 2.43 -7.04 8.33
CA GLY A 141 2.83 -5.65 8.28
C GLY A 141 1.66 -4.72 7.94
N SER A 142 0.82 -5.11 6.98
CA SER A 142 -0.38 -4.35 6.60
C SER A 142 -1.42 -4.31 7.71
N LEU A 143 -1.63 -5.41 8.45
CA LEU A 143 -2.55 -5.46 9.58
C LEU A 143 -2.13 -4.49 10.69
N ILE A 144 -0.84 -4.43 11.03
CA ILE A 144 -0.32 -3.47 12.02
C ILE A 144 -0.44 -2.03 11.51
N ALA A 145 -0.13 -1.79 10.22
CA ALA A 145 -0.26 -0.45 9.63
C ALA A 145 -1.71 0.04 9.67
N ALA A 146 -2.66 -0.81 9.27
CA ALA A 146 -4.09 -0.52 9.35
C ALA A 146 -4.55 -0.26 10.79
N GLY A 147 -4.11 -1.08 11.75
CA GLY A 147 -4.42 -0.89 13.17
C GLY A 147 -3.90 0.44 13.73
N LYS A 148 -2.69 0.86 13.37
CA LYS A 148 -2.11 2.14 13.79
C LYS A 148 -2.82 3.34 13.16
N LEU A 149 -3.10 3.26 11.86
CA LEU A 149 -3.80 4.32 11.14
C LEU A 149 -5.25 4.49 11.64
N ALA A 150 -5.92 3.39 11.98
CA ALA A 150 -7.24 3.38 12.60
C ALA A 150 -7.26 3.85 14.07
N GLY A 151 -6.10 4.07 14.69
CA GLY A 151 -6.00 4.44 16.11
C GLY A 151 -6.30 3.29 17.08
N LYS A 152 -6.45 2.05 16.60
CA LYS A 152 -6.61 0.84 17.42
C LYS A 152 -5.30 0.37 18.04
N ILE A 153 -4.17 0.72 17.41
CA ILE A 153 -2.80 0.48 17.90
C ILE A 153 -2.13 1.85 18.09
N ASN A 154 -1.27 1.96 19.10
CA ASN A 154 -0.51 3.19 19.35
C ASN A 154 0.26 3.63 18.10
N GLN A 155 0.06 4.89 17.68
CA GLN A 155 0.71 5.48 16.52
C GLN A 155 2.19 5.79 16.76
N ARG A 156 2.64 5.87 18.02
CA ARG A 156 4.06 6.08 18.32
C ARG A 156 4.88 4.84 17.94
N PRO A 157 6.12 5.02 17.47
CA PRO A 157 7.08 3.91 17.35
C PRO A 157 7.15 3.11 18.65
N VAL A 158 6.90 1.80 18.59
CA VAL A 158 7.07 0.91 19.74
C VAL A 158 8.40 0.18 19.56
N ILE A 159 9.37 0.56 20.40
CA ILE A 159 10.73 0.02 20.40
C ILE A 159 10.98 -0.60 21.77
N PHE A 160 11.35 -1.87 21.79
CA PHE A 160 11.70 -2.60 23.03
C PHE A 160 13.18 -2.97 23.05
N GLU A 161 13.68 -3.37 24.22
CA GLU A 161 15.09 -3.73 24.40
C GLU A 161 15.48 -4.91 23.49
N ASN A 162 16.62 -4.83 22.82
CA ASN A 162 17.12 -5.84 21.89
C ASN A 162 16.20 -6.15 20.68
N GLN A 163 15.28 -5.25 20.33
CA GLN A 163 14.37 -5.48 19.21
C GLN A 163 15.13 -5.85 17.93
N THR A 164 16.24 -5.16 17.60
CA THR A 164 17.03 -5.42 16.37
C THR A 164 17.52 -6.86 16.32
N PHE A 165 17.96 -7.41 17.44
CA PHE A 165 18.31 -8.82 17.53
C PHE A 165 17.10 -9.72 17.23
N VAL A 166 15.93 -9.45 17.84
CA VAL A 166 14.70 -10.24 17.61
C VAL A 166 14.23 -10.16 16.15
N ASN A 167 14.27 -8.99 15.52
CA ASN A 167 13.90 -8.85 14.10
C ASN A 167 14.87 -9.62 13.20
N THR A 168 16.17 -9.51 13.44
CA THR A 168 17.19 -10.25 12.68
C THR A 168 17.00 -11.76 12.86
N LEU A 169 16.72 -12.20 14.08
CA LEU A 169 16.45 -13.61 14.38
C LEU A 169 15.20 -14.11 13.64
N ALA A 170 14.11 -13.34 13.63
CA ALA A 170 12.89 -13.69 12.89
C ALA A 170 13.16 -13.84 11.37
N ILE A 171 13.93 -12.94 10.77
CA ILE A 171 14.35 -13.07 9.36
C ILE A 171 15.17 -14.34 9.16
N ILE A 172 16.21 -14.56 9.99
CA ILE A 172 17.10 -15.73 9.85
C ILE A 172 16.30 -17.03 9.95
N ILE A 173 15.41 -17.15 10.95
CA ILE A 173 14.55 -18.32 11.10
C ILE A 173 13.66 -18.50 9.87
N SER A 174 13.03 -17.42 9.39
CA SER A 174 12.14 -17.50 8.22
C SER A 174 12.87 -17.97 6.96
N VAL A 175 14.07 -17.45 6.70
CA VAL A 175 14.88 -17.82 5.52
C VAL A 175 15.45 -19.23 5.68
N ALA A 176 15.97 -19.59 6.85
CA ALA A 176 16.50 -20.93 7.10
C ALA A 176 15.43 -22.01 6.98
N ALA A 177 14.23 -21.75 7.53
CA ALA A 177 13.08 -22.63 7.38
C ALA A 177 12.60 -22.72 5.92
N GLY A 178 12.62 -21.61 5.17
CA GLY A 178 12.35 -21.59 3.74
C GLY A 178 13.35 -22.41 2.93
N VAL A 179 14.65 -22.27 3.17
CA VAL A 179 15.70 -23.09 2.53
C VAL A 179 15.50 -24.57 2.87
N ARG A 180 15.18 -24.87 4.13
CA ARG A 180 14.86 -26.24 4.55
C ARG A 180 13.64 -26.78 3.81
N ALA A 181 12.60 -25.99 3.59
CA ALA A 181 11.41 -26.40 2.82
C ALA A 181 11.77 -26.79 1.37
N ILE A 182 12.74 -26.11 0.74
CA ILE A 182 13.21 -26.44 -0.61
C ILE A 182 13.92 -27.80 -0.64
N MET A 183 14.75 -28.06 0.38
CA MET A 183 15.60 -29.24 0.45
C MET A 183 14.86 -30.53 0.83
N VAL A 184 13.66 -30.45 1.42
CA VAL A 184 12.88 -31.63 1.80
C VAL A 184 11.92 -32.03 0.68
N PRO A 185 11.83 -33.33 0.33
CA PRO A 185 10.79 -33.82 -0.56
C PRO A 185 9.47 -34.11 0.18
N GLY A 186 8.35 -33.90 -0.52
CA GLY A 186 7.00 -34.31 -0.07
C GLY A 186 6.58 -33.71 1.26
N ASP A 187 5.91 -34.52 2.08
CA ASP A 187 5.30 -34.14 3.37
C ASP A 187 6.28 -33.51 4.36
N GLY A 188 7.58 -33.80 4.23
CA GLY A 188 8.59 -33.21 5.10
C GLY A 188 8.80 -31.70 4.89
N ALA A 189 8.27 -31.11 3.82
CA ALA A 189 8.26 -29.66 3.60
C ALA A 189 7.19 -28.92 4.42
N MET A 190 6.24 -29.63 5.05
CA MET A 190 5.15 -29.05 5.85
C MET A 190 5.64 -28.18 7.00
N TRP A 191 6.38 -28.77 7.93
CA TRP A 191 6.87 -28.05 9.11
C TRP A 191 7.81 -26.90 8.77
N PRO A 192 8.82 -27.05 7.88
CA PRO A 192 9.64 -25.93 7.43
C PRO A 192 8.83 -24.79 6.82
N SER A 193 7.81 -25.09 6.01
CA SER A 193 6.95 -24.06 5.40
C SER A 193 6.10 -23.33 6.44
N ILE A 194 5.53 -24.06 7.41
CA ILE A 194 4.75 -23.46 8.50
C ILE A 194 5.63 -22.58 9.40
N ILE A 195 6.84 -23.04 9.74
CA ILE A 195 7.80 -22.26 10.54
C ILE A 195 8.21 -21.00 9.77
N ALA A 196 8.50 -21.12 8.47
CA ALA A 196 8.81 -19.98 7.61
C ALA A 196 7.66 -18.96 7.60
N LEU A 197 6.42 -19.42 7.43
CA LEU A 197 5.22 -18.59 7.46
C LEU A 197 5.08 -17.83 8.79
N ILE A 198 5.17 -18.53 9.93
CA ILE A 198 5.01 -17.93 11.27
C ILE A 198 6.13 -16.93 11.54
N ALA A 199 7.39 -17.28 11.22
CA ALA A 199 8.53 -16.41 11.43
C ALA A 199 8.47 -15.14 10.56
N SER A 200 8.06 -15.27 9.29
CA SER A 200 7.81 -14.12 8.41
C SER A 200 6.64 -13.26 8.88
N PHE A 201 5.55 -13.87 9.32
CA PHE A 201 4.42 -13.16 9.91
C PHE A 201 4.87 -12.36 11.14
N ALA A 202 5.62 -12.99 12.05
CA ALA A 202 6.19 -12.33 13.23
C ALA A 202 7.13 -11.19 12.83
N TYR A 203 8.00 -11.38 11.83
CA TYR A 203 8.86 -10.32 11.32
C TYR A 203 8.05 -9.12 10.81
N GLY A 204 6.99 -9.34 10.01
CA GLY A 204 6.17 -8.23 9.50
C GLY A 204 5.47 -7.44 10.61
N VAL A 205 5.02 -8.10 11.69
CA VAL A 205 4.53 -7.42 12.90
C VAL A 205 5.62 -6.56 13.52
N LEU A 206 6.78 -7.17 13.79
CA LEU A 206 7.91 -6.51 14.47
C LEU A 206 8.49 -5.35 13.66
N PHE A 207 8.51 -5.47 12.34
CA PHE A 207 8.94 -4.44 11.40
C PHE A 207 8.00 -3.22 11.47
N THR A 208 6.70 -3.42 11.26
CA THR A 208 5.75 -2.30 11.22
C THR A 208 5.50 -1.68 12.61
N MET A 209 5.69 -2.44 13.70
CA MET A 209 5.60 -1.90 15.06
C MET A 209 6.62 -0.78 15.36
N ARG A 210 7.79 -0.81 14.71
CA ARG A 210 8.82 0.25 14.85
C ARG A 210 8.50 1.53 14.11
N VAL A 211 7.66 1.46 13.09
CA VAL A 211 7.37 2.62 12.25
C VAL A 211 6.39 3.54 13.01
N GLY A 212 6.63 4.85 12.97
CA GLY A 212 5.73 5.85 13.55
C GLY A 212 4.55 6.17 12.64
N GLY A 213 3.46 6.68 13.21
CA GLY A 213 2.23 7.05 12.50
C GLY A 213 2.43 8.03 11.34
N ALA A 214 3.38 8.98 11.49
CA ALA A 214 3.73 9.93 10.44
C ALA A 214 4.41 9.27 9.23
N ASP A 215 5.08 8.14 9.45
CA ASP A 215 5.82 7.40 8.43
C ASP A 215 5.04 6.21 7.86
N MET A 216 3.87 5.91 8.44
CA MET A 216 2.97 4.86 7.97
C MET A 216 2.63 4.95 6.48
N PRO A 217 2.41 6.13 5.87
CA PRO A 217 2.09 6.21 4.45
C PRO A 217 3.18 5.57 3.57
N ILE A 218 4.46 5.80 3.91
CA ILE A 218 5.57 5.17 3.18
C ILE A 218 5.56 3.66 3.39
N THR A 219 5.34 3.19 4.62
CA THR A 219 5.29 1.76 4.91
C THR A 219 4.13 1.06 4.20
N VAL A 220 2.95 1.69 4.11
CA VAL A 220 1.82 1.15 3.34
C VAL A 220 2.17 1.05 1.85
N SER A 221 2.81 2.07 1.28
CA SER A 221 3.27 2.05 -0.12
C SER A 221 4.32 0.95 -0.38
N LEU A 222 5.27 0.76 0.55
CA LEU A 222 6.25 -0.30 0.48
C LEU A 222 5.60 -1.69 0.55
N LEU A 223 4.68 -1.90 1.50
CA LEU A 223 3.93 -3.15 1.62
C LEU A 223 3.05 -3.40 0.38
N ASN A 224 2.57 -2.35 -0.29
CA ASN A 224 1.87 -2.47 -1.58
C ASN A 224 2.78 -2.89 -2.73
N SER A 225 4.03 -2.47 -2.71
CA SER A 225 5.01 -3.05 -3.62
C SER A 225 5.26 -4.54 -3.32
N LEU A 226 5.44 -4.87 -2.05
CA LEU A 226 5.73 -6.24 -1.62
C LEU A 226 4.58 -7.22 -1.93
N SER A 227 3.31 -6.78 -1.86
CA SER A 227 2.18 -7.61 -2.30
C SER A 227 2.26 -7.94 -3.79
N GLY A 228 2.59 -6.96 -4.64
CA GLY A 228 2.80 -7.18 -6.07
C GLY A 228 3.96 -8.12 -6.37
N VAL A 229 5.10 -7.93 -5.69
CA VAL A 229 6.24 -8.84 -5.79
C VAL A 229 5.87 -10.25 -5.34
N ALA A 230 5.17 -10.39 -4.20
CA ALA A 230 4.69 -11.67 -3.69
C ALA A 230 3.78 -12.39 -4.69
N ALA A 231 2.84 -11.65 -5.29
CA ALA A 231 1.96 -12.17 -6.33
C ALA A 231 2.78 -12.64 -7.54
N SER A 232 3.75 -11.85 -8.01
CA SER A 232 4.57 -12.20 -9.17
C SER A 232 5.39 -13.47 -8.96
N VAL A 233 6.06 -13.60 -7.81
CA VAL A 233 6.84 -14.81 -7.49
C VAL A 233 5.94 -16.02 -7.21
N SER A 234 4.76 -15.83 -6.63
CA SER A 234 3.76 -16.90 -6.50
C SER A 234 3.27 -17.36 -7.88
N GLY A 235 3.09 -16.42 -8.81
CA GLY A 235 2.77 -16.71 -10.21
C GLY A 235 3.85 -17.52 -10.91
N LEU A 236 5.14 -17.26 -10.65
CA LEU A 236 6.25 -18.07 -11.15
C LEU A 236 6.18 -19.50 -10.60
N ALA A 237 5.80 -19.66 -9.32
CA ALA A 237 5.69 -20.96 -8.67
C ALA A 237 4.59 -21.85 -9.28
N ILE A 238 3.47 -21.25 -9.66
CA ILE A 238 2.35 -21.96 -10.32
C ILE A 238 2.37 -21.85 -11.85
N ARG A 239 3.45 -21.29 -12.43
CA ARG A 239 3.62 -21.07 -13.88
C ARG A 239 2.47 -20.29 -14.52
N ASN A 240 1.92 -19.30 -13.82
CA ASN A 240 0.81 -18.48 -14.30
C ASN A 240 1.31 -17.10 -14.81
N PRO A 241 1.42 -16.88 -16.13
CA PRO A 241 1.97 -15.64 -16.69
C PRO A 241 1.14 -14.40 -16.38
N LEU A 242 -0.19 -14.55 -16.22
CA LEU A 242 -1.09 -13.46 -15.87
C LEU A 242 -0.77 -12.92 -14.47
N LEU A 243 -0.64 -13.81 -13.49
CA LEU A 243 -0.30 -13.44 -12.11
C LEU A 243 1.12 -12.86 -12.01
N VAL A 244 2.07 -13.41 -12.78
CA VAL A 244 3.44 -12.87 -12.89
C VAL A 244 3.42 -11.42 -13.39
N ALA A 245 2.72 -11.17 -14.49
CA ALA A 245 2.71 -9.86 -15.14
C ALA A 245 1.98 -8.80 -14.31
N ILE A 246 0.78 -9.09 -13.79
CA ILE A 246 0.04 -8.15 -12.95
C ILE A 246 0.81 -7.87 -11.65
N GLY A 247 1.35 -8.91 -11.01
CA GLY A 247 2.16 -8.75 -9.80
C GLY A 247 3.39 -7.87 -10.03
N ALA A 248 4.11 -8.08 -11.14
CA ALA A 248 5.28 -7.28 -11.47
C ALA A 248 4.95 -5.80 -11.71
N VAL A 249 3.85 -5.52 -12.42
CA VAL A 249 3.37 -4.14 -12.66
C VAL A 249 3.03 -3.44 -11.34
N VAL A 250 2.25 -4.10 -10.48
CA VAL A 250 1.87 -3.55 -9.17
C VAL A 250 3.10 -3.36 -8.28
N GLY A 251 4.00 -4.35 -8.25
CA GLY A 251 5.24 -4.31 -7.47
C GLY A 251 6.14 -3.14 -7.88
N ALA A 252 6.38 -2.97 -9.18
CA ALA A 252 7.18 -1.88 -9.72
C ALA A 252 6.54 -0.50 -9.47
N SER A 253 5.23 -0.36 -9.73
CA SER A 253 4.50 0.89 -9.47
C SER A 253 4.55 1.27 -7.98
N GLY A 254 4.40 0.28 -7.08
CA GLY A 254 4.51 0.49 -5.64
C GLY A 254 5.89 0.96 -5.20
N LEU A 255 6.97 0.39 -5.77
CA LEU A 255 8.35 0.84 -5.45
C LEU A 255 8.58 2.28 -5.91
N ILE A 256 8.13 2.62 -7.12
CA ILE A 256 8.27 3.97 -7.68
C ILE A 256 7.53 4.97 -6.78
N LEU A 257 6.29 4.68 -6.40
CA LEU A 257 5.51 5.52 -5.49
C LEU A 257 6.22 5.66 -4.14
N THR A 258 6.73 4.56 -3.57
CA THR A 258 7.50 4.57 -2.31
C THR A 258 8.72 5.48 -2.41
N GLN A 259 9.45 5.44 -3.52
CA GLN A 259 10.62 6.30 -3.75
C GLN A 259 10.25 7.78 -3.86
N ILE A 260 9.17 8.11 -4.56
CA ILE A 260 8.65 9.48 -4.67
C ILE A 260 8.28 10.01 -3.28
N MET A 261 7.57 9.21 -2.48
CA MET A 261 7.20 9.58 -1.11
C MET A 261 8.41 9.77 -0.21
N CYS A 262 9.39 8.86 -0.27
CA CYS A 262 10.65 8.97 0.46
C CYS A 262 11.36 10.29 0.13
N ARG A 263 11.51 10.62 -1.17
CA ARG A 263 12.12 11.89 -1.61
C ARG A 263 11.33 13.10 -1.10
N ALA A 264 10.01 13.09 -1.21
CA ALA A 264 9.15 14.17 -0.73
C ALA A 264 9.18 14.36 0.79
N MET A 265 9.54 13.31 1.55
CA MET A 265 9.73 13.37 3.01
C MET A 265 11.19 13.57 3.43
N ASN A 266 12.11 13.77 2.49
CA ASN A 266 13.57 13.82 2.73
C ASN A 266 14.09 12.60 3.53
N ARG A 267 13.61 11.41 3.17
CA ARG A 267 14.00 10.13 3.76
C ARG A 267 14.54 9.18 2.70
N SER A 268 15.38 8.24 3.12
CA SER A 268 15.81 7.14 2.25
C SER A 268 15.01 5.87 2.53
N LEU A 269 14.84 5.03 1.50
CA LEU A 269 14.19 3.72 1.62
C LEU A 269 14.88 2.84 2.68
N GLY A 270 16.21 2.93 2.78
CA GLY A 270 16.99 2.22 3.80
C GLY A 270 16.66 2.66 5.24
N GLN A 271 16.39 3.95 5.48
CA GLN A 271 15.98 4.43 6.80
C GLN A 271 14.59 3.89 7.19
N VAL A 272 13.68 3.78 6.22
CA VAL A 272 12.35 3.21 6.43
C VAL A 272 12.43 1.72 6.70
N LEU A 273 13.19 0.97 5.90
CA LEU A 273 13.42 -0.47 6.06
C LEU A 273 14.11 -0.83 7.39
N THR A 274 15.04 0.01 7.85
CA THR A 274 15.73 -0.19 9.15
C THR A 274 14.91 0.30 10.35
N GLY A 275 13.73 0.89 10.13
CA GLY A 275 12.88 1.42 11.19
C GLY A 275 13.48 2.62 11.94
N LYS A 276 14.47 3.30 11.34
CA LYS A 276 15.01 4.57 11.87
C LYS A 276 13.96 5.66 11.64
N THR A 277 13.07 5.83 12.61
CA THR A 277 12.06 6.89 12.61
C THR A 277 12.68 8.24 12.96
N THR A 278 12.06 9.31 12.48
CA THR A 278 12.46 10.70 12.79
C THR A 278 12.32 11.05 14.28
N VAL A 279 11.66 10.20 15.07
CA VAL A 279 11.29 10.46 16.47
C VAL A 279 12.20 9.70 17.47
N ALA A 280 13.15 8.89 17.00
CA ALA A 280 14.02 8.10 17.88
C ALA A 280 15.48 8.56 17.82
N HIS A 281 15.80 9.61 18.59
CA HIS A 281 17.01 9.72 19.43
C HIS A 281 17.00 11.07 20.17
N VAL A 282 16.35 11.13 21.34
CA VAL A 282 16.96 11.90 22.44
C VAL A 282 17.88 10.91 23.14
N LYS A 283 19.14 10.84 22.69
CA LYS A 283 20.17 10.21 23.51
C LYS A 283 20.44 11.15 24.68
N THR A 284 20.01 10.77 25.87
CA THR A 284 20.59 11.25 27.12
C THR A 284 22.01 10.68 27.22
N GLY A 285 23.00 11.36 26.64
CA GLY A 285 24.40 11.00 26.80
C GLY A 285 25.35 11.63 25.77
N GLY A 286 26.16 12.59 26.25
CA GLY A 286 27.46 12.96 25.68
C GLY A 286 27.44 13.83 24.43
N ALA A 287 27.39 15.14 24.63
CA ALA A 287 27.56 16.13 23.57
C ALA A 287 28.95 16.02 22.90
N LYS A 288 28.97 15.72 21.60
CA LYS A 288 29.96 16.28 20.66
C LYS A 288 29.21 16.85 19.46
N GLY A 289 29.13 18.17 19.43
CA GLY A 289 29.09 19.01 18.23
C GLY A 289 28.07 18.63 17.15
N VAL A 290 26.77 18.67 17.47
CA VAL A 290 25.77 19.02 16.46
C VAL A 290 25.16 20.32 16.94
N SER A 291 25.29 21.37 16.12
CA SER A 291 24.68 22.67 16.35
C SER A 291 23.26 22.48 16.84
N GLU A 292 22.96 22.97 18.04
CA GLU A 292 21.59 23.07 18.53
C GLU A 292 20.73 23.68 17.41
N PRO A 293 19.52 23.15 17.16
CA PRO A 293 18.59 23.89 16.32
C PRO A 293 18.47 25.26 16.95
N LYS A 294 18.93 26.31 16.24
CA LYS A 294 18.81 27.70 16.69
C LYS A 294 17.40 27.84 17.24
N LYS A 295 17.26 28.03 18.57
CA LYS A 295 15.97 28.36 19.19
C LYS A 295 15.35 29.42 18.29
N ALA A 296 14.18 29.14 17.74
CA ALA A 296 13.51 30.06 16.84
C ALA A 296 13.48 31.43 17.52
N VAL A 297 14.33 32.35 17.07
CA VAL A 297 14.34 33.75 17.52
C VAL A 297 13.21 34.43 16.78
N GLY A 298 11.99 33.97 17.04
CA GLY A 298 10.78 34.70 16.75
C GLY A 298 10.18 35.04 18.10
N LYS A 299 10.26 36.31 18.50
CA LYS A 299 9.37 36.82 19.56
C LYS A 299 7.96 36.37 19.16
N LYS A 300 7.34 35.46 19.91
CA LYS A 300 5.88 35.33 19.85
C LYS A 300 5.37 36.74 20.11
N LYS A 301 4.71 37.35 19.12
CA LYS A 301 3.99 38.60 19.34
C LYS A 301 3.14 38.38 20.59
N PRO A 302 3.17 39.31 21.57
CA PRO A 302 2.37 39.17 22.78
C PRO A 302 0.91 38.92 22.40
N ALA A 303 0.23 38.05 23.14
CA ALA A 303 -1.14 37.62 22.90
C ALA A 303 -2.21 38.72 23.11
N SER A 304 -1.81 40.00 23.07
CA SER A 304 -2.63 41.16 23.42
C SER A 304 -2.98 42.07 22.23
N GLU A 305 -2.52 41.74 21.03
CA GLU A 305 -3.06 42.29 19.79
C GLU A 305 -3.49 41.07 18.97
N GLU A 306 -4.80 40.75 18.93
CA GLU A 306 -5.30 39.89 17.87
C GLU A 306 -4.88 40.55 16.56
N PRO A 307 -4.00 39.94 15.76
CA PRO A 307 -3.69 40.50 14.46
C PRO A 307 -5.00 40.58 13.71
N ASP A 308 -5.23 41.69 13.01
CA ASP A 308 -6.42 41.90 12.20
C ASP A 308 -6.35 41.03 10.92
N PHE A 309 -6.31 39.71 11.13
CA PHE A 309 -6.28 38.70 10.09
C PHE A 309 -7.50 38.80 9.19
N ILE A 310 -8.62 39.32 9.74
CA ILE A 310 -9.87 39.51 9.03
C ILE A 310 -9.72 40.64 8.01
N SER A 311 -9.20 41.81 8.38
CA SER A 311 -9.00 42.88 7.39
C SER A 311 -7.93 42.53 6.37
N VAL A 312 -6.85 41.86 6.78
CA VAL A 312 -5.80 41.38 5.87
C VAL A 312 -6.38 40.37 4.88
N ALA A 313 -7.23 39.45 5.32
CA ALA A 313 -7.89 38.47 4.45
C ALA A 313 -8.86 39.15 3.47
N ARG A 314 -9.69 40.10 3.94
CA ARG A 314 -10.63 40.84 3.06
C ARG A 314 -9.93 41.72 2.02
N ALA A 315 -8.77 42.28 2.36
CA ALA A 315 -8.00 43.13 1.44
C ALA A 315 -7.10 42.31 0.48
N ALA A 316 -6.97 41.00 0.69
CA ALA A 316 -6.07 40.17 -0.09
C ALA A 316 -6.60 39.96 -1.51
N LYS A 317 -5.76 40.25 -2.51
CA LYS A 317 -6.09 40.01 -3.94
C LYS A 317 -5.65 38.64 -4.45
N LYS A 318 -4.68 38.03 -3.77
CA LYS A 318 -4.14 36.70 -4.10
C LYS A 318 -3.94 35.92 -2.82
N VAL A 319 -4.58 34.77 -2.73
CA VAL A 319 -4.58 33.93 -1.52
C VAL A 319 -4.13 32.53 -1.90
N ILE A 320 -3.19 31.99 -1.12
CA ILE A 320 -2.76 30.59 -1.24
C ILE A 320 -3.17 29.86 0.04
N VAL A 321 -4.06 28.90 -0.08
CA VAL A 321 -4.47 28.00 1.00
C VAL A 321 -3.52 26.81 1.02
N VAL A 322 -2.89 26.55 2.16
CA VAL A 322 -1.97 25.41 2.36
C VAL A 322 -2.61 24.43 3.34
N PRO A 323 -3.38 23.44 2.88
CA PRO A 323 -4.04 22.47 3.75
C PRO A 323 -3.02 21.52 4.37
N GLY A 324 -3.32 21.06 5.59
CA GLY A 324 -2.54 20.06 6.29
C GLY A 324 -3.43 19.05 7.00
N TYR A 325 -2.83 18.04 7.63
CA TYR A 325 -3.58 16.99 8.32
C TYR A 325 -4.50 17.52 9.45
N GLY A 326 -4.19 18.69 10.02
CA GLY A 326 -5.06 19.36 10.98
C GLY A 326 -6.45 19.71 10.44
N MET A 327 -6.54 20.07 9.15
CA MET A 327 -7.83 20.33 8.47
C MET A 327 -8.69 19.06 8.46
N ALA A 328 -8.11 17.91 8.10
CA ALA A 328 -8.80 16.64 8.07
C ALA A 328 -9.26 16.19 9.47
N LEU A 329 -8.39 16.32 10.47
CA LEU A 329 -8.74 15.99 11.86
C LEU A 329 -9.88 16.85 12.40
N GLY A 330 -9.89 18.13 12.05
CA GLY A 330 -10.96 19.07 12.43
C GLY A 330 -12.22 18.97 11.58
N GLN A 331 -12.24 18.13 10.54
CA GLN A 331 -13.32 18.09 9.53
C GLN A 331 -13.61 19.47 8.90
N ALA A 332 -12.57 20.29 8.75
CA ALA A 332 -12.68 21.69 8.35
C ALA A 332 -12.68 21.89 6.82
N GLN A 333 -12.70 20.84 6.01
CA GLN A 333 -12.65 20.96 4.54
C GLN A 333 -13.83 21.78 3.98
N GLY A 334 -15.02 21.65 4.56
CA GLY A 334 -16.19 22.46 4.18
C GLY A 334 -16.03 23.93 4.57
N ASP A 335 -15.48 24.22 5.75
CA ASP A 335 -15.21 25.59 6.21
C ASP A 335 -14.13 26.26 5.37
N VAL A 336 -13.08 25.51 5.00
CA VAL A 336 -12.02 25.99 4.11
C VAL A 336 -12.60 26.33 2.74
N LYS A 337 -13.47 25.47 2.18
CA LYS A 337 -14.17 25.77 0.92
C LYS A 337 -15.05 27.01 1.04
N ALA A 338 -15.85 27.13 2.09
CA ALA A 338 -16.69 28.30 2.33
C ALA A 338 -15.88 29.59 2.48
N LEU A 339 -14.68 29.52 3.07
CA LEU A 339 -13.74 30.64 3.14
C LEU A 339 -13.19 31.00 1.75
N MET A 340 -12.81 29.99 0.95
CA MET A 340 -12.34 30.20 -0.43
C MET A 340 -13.43 30.89 -1.27
N ASP A 341 -14.66 30.38 -1.23
CA ASP A 341 -15.80 30.93 -1.98
C ASP A 341 -16.07 32.40 -1.61
N LYS A 342 -15.96 32.76 -0.32
CA LYS A 342 -16.12 34.14 0.14
C LYS A 342 -15.01 35.07 -0.38
N LEU A 343 -13.76 34.62 -0.32
CA LEU A 343 -12.62 35.40 -0.80
C LEU A 343 -12.70 35.61 -2.32
N GLU A 344 -13.19 34.62 -3.08
CA GLU A 344 -13.41 34.74 -4.52
C GLU A 344 -14.58 35.67 -4.85
N ALA A 345 -15.66 35.64 -4.07
CA ALA A 345 -16.78 36.57 -4.22
C ALA A 345 -16.33 38.04 -4.00
N ASP A 346 -15.34 38.26 -3.14
CA ASP A 346 -14.70 39.56 -2.90
C ASP A 346 -13.64 39.92 -3.97
N GLY A 347 -13.46 39.07 -5.01
CA GLY A 347 -12.60 39.31 -6.16
C GLY A 347 -11.15 38.86 -6.00
N ALA A 348 -10.82 38.07 -4.97
CA ALA A 348 -9.48 37.52 -4.78
C ALA A 348 -9.24 36.28 -5.67
N GLU A 349 -8.02 36.14 -6.20
CA GLU A 349 -7.56 34.90 -6.83
C GLU A 349 -7.14 33.91 -5.72
N VAL A 350 -7.90 32.83 -5.54
CA VAL A 350 -7.62 31.82 -4.52
C VAL A 350 -7.08 30.54 -5.15
N LYS A 351 -5.94 30.08 -4.67
CA LYS A 351 -5.30 28.81 -5.08
C LYS A 351 -5.02 27.94 -3.88
N VAL A 352 -4.98 26.63 -4.08
CA VAL A 352 -4.61 25.67 -3.04
C VAL A 352 -3.27 25.05 -3.39
N ALA A 353 -2.30 25.14 -2.49
CA ALA A 353 -0.98 24.52 -2.65
C ALA A 353 -0.88 23.28 -1.76
N ILE A 354 -0.81 22.10 -2.36
CA ILE A 354 -0.80 20.82 -1.64
C ILE A 354 0.62 20.26 -1.60
N HIS A 355 1.19 20.19 -0.40
CA HIS A 355 2.46 19.50 -0.22
C HIS A 355 2.28 17.99 -0.55
N PRO A 356 3.20 17.33 -1.28
CA PRO A 356 3.02 15.93 -1.74
C PRO A 356 2.78 14.89 -0.62
N VAL A 357 3.19 15.21 0.60
CA VAL A 357 3.00 14.36 1.80
C VAL A 357 2.04 14.96 2.83
N ALA A 358 1.22 15.93 2.43
CA ALA A 358 0.17 16.45 3.30
C ALA A 358 -0.87 15.34 3.58
N GLY A 359 -1.08 15.04 4.86
CA GLY A 359 -2.04 14.04 5.31
C GLY A 359 -1.42 12.72 5.78
N ARG A 360 -2.08 11.61 5.40
CA ARG A 360 -1.76 10.23 5.85
C ARG A 360 -1.74 9.19 4.72
N MET A 361 -1.87 9.63 3.48
CA MET A 361 -1.67 8.83 2.27
C MET A 361 -1.32 9.79 1.12
N PRO A 362 -0.64 9.33 0.06
CA PRO A 362 -0.48 10.13 -1.16
C PRO A 362 -1.83 10.62 -1.67
N GLY A 363 -1.92 11.91 -1.99
CA GLY A 363 -3.15 12.53 -2.50
C GLY A 363 -4.28 12.66 -1.47
N HIS A 364 -4.04 12.44 -0.18
CA HIS A 364 -5.10 12.51 0.85
C HIS A 364 -5.83 13.87 0.83
N MET A 365 -5.10 14.99 0.74
CA MET A 365 -5.72 16.32 0.73
C MET A 365 -6.52 16.58 -0.55
N ASN A 366 -6.05 16.09 -1.71
CA ASN A 366 -6.77 16.24 -2.98
C ASN A 366 -8.16 15.62 -2.89
N VAL A 367 -8.24 14.43 -2.29
CA VAL A 367 -9.50 13.70 -2.15
C VAL A 367 -10.45 14.39 -1.18
N LEU A 368 -9.97 14.87 -0.02
CA LEU A 368 -10.81 15.57 0.96
C LEU A 368 -11.32 16.93 0.44
N LEU A 369 -10.51 17.62 -0.35
CA LEU A 369 -10.93 18.89 -0.96
C LEU A 369 -11.91 18.66 -2.12
N ALA A 370 -11.73 17.59 -2.90
CA ALA A 370 -12.69 17.19 -3.90
C ALA A 370 -14.04 16.77 -3.28
N GLU A 371 -14.03 16.09 -2.12
CA GLU A 371 -15.23 15.79 -1.33
C GLU A 371 -15.97 17.06 -0.86
N ALA A 372 -15.23 18.15 -0.63
CA ALA A 372 -15.79 19.46 -0.31
C ALA A 372 -16.15 20.31 -1.56
N ASP A 373 -16.18 19.70 -2.74
CA ASP A 373 -16.44 20.35 -4.04
C ASP A 373 -15.44 21.46 -4.42
N VAL A 374 -14.16 21.33 -4.03
CA VAL A 374 -13.11 22.23 -4.51
C VAL A 374 -12.67 21.79 -5.92
N PRO A 375 -12.73 22.69 -6.93
CA PRO A 375 -12.33 22.37 -8.30
C PRO A 375 -10.85 21.95 -8.43
N TYR A 376 -10.58 20.89 -9.22
CA TYR A 376 -9.22 20.33 -9.39
C TYR A 376 -8.23 21.30 -10.04
N ASP A 377 -8.69 22.23 -10.87
CA ASP A 377 -7.89 23.28 -11.50
C ASP A 377 -7.31 24.29 -10.50
N LYS A 378 -7.87 24.34 -9.27
CA LYS A 378 -7.35 25.16 -8.17
C LYS A 378 -6.31 24.43 -7.30
N LEU A 379 -6.11 23.13 -7.50
CA LEU A 379 -5.21 22.30 -6.69
C LEU A 379 -3.84 22.19 -7.37
N TYR A 380 -2.81 22.77 -6.75
CA TYR A 380 -1.44 22.85 -7.27
C TYR A 380 -0.43 22.06 -6.44
#